data_AF-K2MIV9-F1
#
_entry.id   AF-K2MIV9-F1
#
_cell.length_a   1.000
_cell.length_b   1.000
_cell.length_c   1.000
_cell.angle_alpha   90.00
_cell.angle_beta   90.00
_cell.angle_gamma   90.00
#
_symmetry.space_group_name_H-M   'P 1'
#
loop_
_entity.id
_entity.type
_entity.pdbx_description
1 polymer ?
#
loop_
_entity_poly.entity_id
_entity_poly.type
_entity_poly.pdbx_seq_one_letter_code
_entity_poly.pdbx_strand_id
1 'polypeptide(L)'
;MTERRPFDPQRPYDALADHARARMAYLGAELMADPRYARMQADPKEQYEALLIGILSGVAGVALAQIKPEGHADVRAALLALIPYAVDNARNILDLPPLEPLQ
;
A
#
# COMPACT_ATOMS: atom_id res chain seq x y z
N MET A 1 -3.96 13.98 14.73
CA MET A 1 -4.33 12.56 14.49
C MET A 1 -5.83 12.47 14.63
N THR A 2 -6.54 12.37 13.51
CA THR A 2 -8.01 12.40 13.47
C THR A 2 -8.55 11.04 13.96
N GLU A 3 -9.50 11.07 14.89
CA GLU A 3 -10.23 9.88 15.35
C GLU A 3 -10.70 9.05 14.14
N ARG A 4 -10.33 7.77 14.11
CA ARG A 4 -10.74 6.86 13.04
C ARG A 4 -12.25 6.65 13.12
N ARG A 5 -13.00 7.40 12.31
CA ARG A 5 -14.42 7.14 12.10
C ARG A 5 -14.63 5.77 11.43
N PRO A 6 -15.78 5.12 11.61
CA PRO A 6 -16.15 3.92 10.86
C PRO A 6 -16.13 4.16 9.34
N PHE A 7 -15.79 3.11 8.59
CA PHE A 7 -15.87 3.08 7.13
C PHE A 7 -17.35 3.18 6.69
N ASP A 8 -17.64 4.05 5.73
CA ASP A 8 -18.98 4.23 5.15
C ASP A 8 -18.91 4.16 3.60
N PRO A 9 -19.36 3.06 2.96
CA PRO A 9 -19.27 2.90 1.51
C PRO A 9 -20.10 3.92 0.72
N GLN A 10 -21.04 4.64 1.34
CA GLN A 10 -21.82 5.70 0.69
C GLN A 10 -21.06 7.03 0.64
N ARG A 11 -20.01 7.19 1.45
CA ARG A 11 -19.19 8.39 1.42
C ARG A 11 -18.18 8.32 0.26
N PRO A 12 -18.07 9.35 -0.60
CA PRO A 12 -17.18 9.33 -1.76
C PRO A 12 -15.71 9.01 -1.45
N TYR A 13 -15.20 9.50 -0.33
CA TYR A 13 -13.83 9.23 0.11
C TYR A 13 -13.60 7.74 0.39
N ASP A 14 -14.51 7.10 1.12
CA ASP A 14 -14.39 5.69 1.50
C ASP A 14 -14.62 4.78 0.30
N ALA A 15 -15.60 5.12 -0.55
CA ALA A 15 -15.85 4.41 -1.80
C ALA A 15 -14.62 4.43 -2.73
N LEU A 16 -13.97 5.59 -2.88
CA LEU A 16 -12.74 5.70 -3.66
C LEU A 16 -11.59 4.90 -3.04
N ALA A 17 -11.43 4.99 -1.71
CA ALA A 17 -10.39 4.24 -0.99
C ALA A 17 -10.57 2.73 -1.16
N ASP A 18 -11.80 2.22 -1.07
CA ASP A 18 -12.10 0.80 -1.26
C ASP A 18 -11.90 0.36 -2.71
N HIS A 19 -12.34 1.17 -3.68
CA HIS A 19 -12.08 0.89 -5.09
C HIS A 19 -10.57 0.84 -5.38
N ALA A 20 -9.80 1.82 -4.89
CA ALA A 20 -8.35 1.83 -5.06
C ALA A 20 -7.68 0.60 -4.44
N ARG A 21 -8.09 0.23 -3.22
CA ARG A 21 -7.63 -1.00 -2.54
C ARG A 21 -7.91 -2.26 -3.37
N ALA A 22 -9.12 -2.40 -3.90
CA ALA A 22 -9.48 -3.56 -4.72
C ALA A 22 -8.62 -3.63 -5.99
N ARG A 23 -8.40 -2.50 -6.68
CA ARG A 23 -7.52 -2.43 -7.86
C ARG A 23 -6.07 -2.80 -7.53
N MET A 24 -5.57 -2.38 -6.37
CA MET A 24 -4.24 -2.77 -5.91
C MET A 24 -4.13 -4.28 -5.61
N ALA A 25 -5.18 -4.90 -5.08
CA ALA A 25 -5.20 -6.35 -4.87
C ALA A 25 -5.11 -7.13 -6.20
N TYR A 26 -5.83 -6.68 -7.24
CA TYR A 26 -5.74 -7.27 -8.59
C TYR A 26 -4.33 -7.12 -9.18
N LEU A 27 -3.76 -5.92 -9.13
CA LEU A 27 -2.38 -5.66 -9.57
C LEU A 27 -1.36 -6.54 -8.82
N GLY A 28 -1.54 -6.70 -7.51
CA GLY A 28 -0.70 -7.58 -6.70
C GLY A 28 -0.75 -9.03 -7.18
N ALA A 29 -1.95 -9.55 -7.48
CA ALA A 29 -2.11 -10.90 -8.02
C ALA A 29 -1.44 -11.07 -9.39
N GLU A 30 -1.55 -10.08 -10.28
CA GLU A 30 -0.88 -10.09 -11.59
C GLU A 30 0.65 -10.07 -11.44
N LEU A 31 1.19 -9.24 -10.55
CA LEU A 31 2.63 -9.16 -10.28
C LEU A 31 3.17 -10.47 -9.70
N MET A 32 2.43 -11.10 -8.77
CA MET A 32 2.83 -12.39 -8.20
C MET A 32 2.75 -13.55 -9.21
N ALA A 33 1.93 -13.43 -10.25
CA ALA A 33 1.87 -14.38 -11.36
C ALA A 33 2.95 -14.14 -12.44
N ASP A 34 3.70 -13.03 -12.36
CA ASP A 34 4.72 -12.72 -13.35
C ASP A 34 5.88 -13.74 -13.30
N PRO A 35 6.32 -14.30 -14.45
CA PRO A 35 7.42 -15.25 -14.49
C PRO A 35 8.73 -14.72 -13.89
N ARG A 36 8.97 -13.39 -13.93
CA ARG A 36 10.14 -12.76 -13.31
C ARG A 36 10.06 -12.85 -11.80
N TYR A 37 8.88 -12.63 -11.21
CA TYR A 37 8.66 -12.79 -9.78
C TYR A 37 8.83 -14.26 -9.36
N ALA A 38 8.30 -15.20 -10.13
CA ALA A 38 8.44 -16.64 -9.87
C ALA A 38 9.90 -17.14 -9.92
N ARG A 39 10.74 -16.57 -10.80
CA ARG A 39 12.17 -16.92 -10.88
C ARG A 39 12.97 -16.53 -9.64
N MET A 40 12.48 -15.59 -8.83
CA MET A 40 13.13 -15.14 -7.61
C MET A 40 12.84 -16.01 -6.40
N GLN A 41 12.05 -17.10 -6.53
CA GLN A 41 11.69 -17.97 -5.40
C GLN A 41 12.87 -18.57 -4.63
N ALA A 42 14.05 -18.69 -5.27
CA ALA A 42 15.26 -19.19 -4.62
C ALA A 42 15.82 -18.23 -3.56
N ASP A 43 15.50 -16.94 -3.65
CA ASP A 43 15.81 -15.93 -2.64
C ASP A 43 14.52 -15.18 -2.24
N PRO A 44 13.80 -15.68 -1.21
CA PRO A 44 12.56 -15.06 -0.76
C PRO A 44 12.71 -13.60 -0.34
N LYS A 45 13.91 -13.20 0.15
CA LYS A 45 14.16 -11.83 0.59
C LYS A 45 14.19 -10.90 -0.60
N GLU A 46 15.04 -11.19 -1.59
CA GLU A 46 15.09 -10.40 -2.82
C GLU A 46 13.73 -10.37 -3.53
N GLN A 47 13.01 -11.51 -3.50
CA GLN A 47 11.68 -11.62 -4.11
C GLN A 47 10.68 -10.63 -3.52
N TYR A 48 10.49 -10.61 -2.18
CA TYR A 48 9.53 -9.68 -1.58
C TYR A 48 10.04 -8.24 -1.62
N GLU A 49 11.34 -8.00 -1.49
CA GLU A 49 11.92 -6.64 -1.58
C GLU A 49 11.69 -6.02 -2.97
N ALA A 50 11.87 -6.78 -4.05
CA ALA A 50 11.60 -6.35 -5.42
C ALA A 50 10.11 -6.01 -5.64
N LEU A 51 9.20 -6.79 -5.07
CA LEU A 51 7.77 -6.51 -5.12
C LEU A 51 7.42 -5.24 -4.34
N LEU A 52 7.93 -5.10 -3.12
CA LEU A 52 7.68 -3.94 -2.27
C LEU A 52 8.21 -2.65 -2.91
N ILE A 53 9.44 -2.63 -3.42
CA ILE A 53 10.00 -1.43 -4.03
C ILE A 53 9.22 -1.02 -5.29
N GLY A 54 8.78 -1.99 -6.10
CA GLY A 54 7.96 -1.75 -7.29
C GLY A 54 6.60 -1.15 -6.94
N ILE A 55 5.88 -1.76 -5.98
CA ILE A 55 4.57 -1.27 -5.52
C ILE A 55 4.68 0.12 -4.89
N LEU A 56 5.62 0.32 -3.96
CA LEU A 56 5.78 1.60 -3.25
C LEU A 56 6.19 2.73 -4.21
N SER A 57 7.07 2.46 -5.17
CA SER A 57 7.45 3.44 -6.19
C SER A 57 6.27 3.80 -7.10
N GLY A 58 5.45 2.81 -7.49
CA GLY A 58 4.23 3.04 -8.26
C GLY A 58 3.21 3.89 -7.50
N VAL A 59 2.93 3.55 -6.24
CA VAL A 59 2.02 4.32 -5.37
C VAL A 59 2.52 5.76 -5.19
N ALA A 60 3.81 5.95 -4.92
CA ALA A 60 4.42 7.27 -4.80
C ALA A 60 4.29 8.05 -6.12
N GLY A 61 4.57 7.41 -7.26
CA GLY A 61 4.43 8.03 -8.57
C GLY A 61 3.01 8.51 -8.85
N VAL A 62 2.01 7.69 -8.56
CA VAL A 62 0.58 8.06 -8.72
C VAL A 62 0.22 9.23 -7.81
N ALA A 63 0.66 9.21 -6.55
CA ALA A 63 0.37 10.27 -5.58
C ALA A 63 1.00 11.61 -5.98
N LEU A 64 2.18 11.58 -6.60
CA LEU A 64 2.92 12.77 -7.03
C LEU A 64 2.47 13.30 -8.41
N ALA A 65 1.92 12.46 -9.28
CA ALA A 65 1.67 12.77 -10.70
C ALA A 65 0.77 13.99 -10.95
N GLN A 66 -0.16 14.28 -10.04
CA GLN A 66 -1.10 15.41 -10.15
C GLN A 66 -0.71 16.61 -9.27
N ILE A 67 0.41 16.49 -8.53
CA ILE A 67 0.85 17.49 -7.56
C ILE A 67 2.04 18.25 -8.13
N LYS A 68 2.01 19.57 -8.01
CA LYS A 68 3.12 20.42 -8.42
C LYS A 68 4.39 20.09 -7.60
N PRO A 69 5.60 20.27 -8.14
CA PRO A 69 6.84 19.90 -7.46
C PRO A 69 6.97 20.45 -6.04
N GLU A 70 6.51 21.67 -5.79
CA GLU A 70 6.52 22.30 -4.47
C GLU A 70 5.72 21.54 -3.39
N GLY A 71 4.72 20.74 -3.79
CA GLY A 71 3.91 19.92 -2.89
C GLY A 71 4.45 18.49 -2.69
N HIS A 72 5.52 18.10 -3.37
CA HIS A 72 6.04 16.72 -3.31
C HIS A 72 6.55 16.33 -1.92
N ALA A 73 7.09 17.30 -1.17
CA ALA A 73 7.53 17.08 0.21
C ALA A 73 6.36 16.73 1.14
N ASP A 74 5.22 17.42 1.00
CA ASP A 74 4.02 17.16 1.79
C ASP A 74 3.41 15.80 1.44
N VAL A 75 3.38 15.43 0.16
CA VAL A 75 2.94 14.11 -0.30
C VAL A 75 3.84 13.01 0.29
N ARG A 76 5.16 13.19 0.25
CA ARG A 76 6.10 12.25 0.87
C ARG A 76 5.85 12.10 2.38
N ALA A 77 5.65 13.21 3.09
CA ALA A 77 5.36 13.19 4.52
C ALA A 77 4.04 12.46 4.81
N ALA A 78 2.99 12.72 4.01
CA ALA A 78 1.71 12.04 4.12
C ALA A 78 1.82 10.53 3.86
N LEU A 79 2.55 10.11 2.82
CA LEU A 79 2.79 8.70 2.52
C LEU A 79 3.47 7.99 3.69
N LEU A 80 4.56 8.56 4.23
CA LEU A 80 5.28 7.99 5.37
C LEU A 80 4.40 7.87 6.62
N ALA A 81 3.56 8.88 6.88
CA ALA A 81 2.63 8.86 8.00
C ALA A 81 1.51 7.81 7.81
N LEU A 82 1.12 7.52 6.57
CA LEU A 82 0.01 6.60 6.25
C LEU A 82 0.45 5.13 6.17
N ILE A 83 1.72 4.83 5.89
CA ILE A 83 2.21 3.45 5.73
C ILE A 83 1.87 2.56 6.95
N PRO A 84 2.18 2.94 8.21
CA PRO A 84 1.86 2.10 9.37
C PRO A 84 0.36 1.78 9.45
N TYR A 85 -0.48 2.80 9.23
CA TYR A 85 -1.92 2.63 9.22
C TYR A 85 -2.43 1.72 8.12
N ALA A 86 -1.82 1.77 6.92
CA ALA A 86 -2.16 0.89 5.82
C ALA A 86 -1.78 -0.57 6.13
N VAL A 87 -0.64 -0.79 6.78
CA VAL A 87 -0.22 -2.13 7.25
C VAL A 87 -1.22 -2.66 8.28
N ASP A 88 -1.54 -1.88 9.33
CA ASP A 88 -2.51 -2.29 10.35
C ASP A 88 -3.88 -2.62 9.74
N ASN A 89 -4.35 -1.78 8.82
CA ASN A 89 -5.62 -2.02 8.13
C ASN A 89 -5.57 -3.30 7.28
N ALA A 90 -4.48 -3.54 6.55
CA ALA A 90 -4.33 -4.76 5.76
C ALA A 90 -4.33 -6.02 6.65
N ARG A 91 -3.67 -5.96 7.81
CA ARG A 91 -3.69 -7.05 8.80
C ARG A 91 -5.09 -7.32 9.33
N ASN A 92 -5.82 -6.26 9.69
CA ASN A 92 -7.19 -6.38 10.17
C ASN A 92 -8.12 -6.98 9.10
N ILE A 93 -7.96 -6.59 7.83
CA ILE A 93 -8.76 -7.15 6.72
C ILE A 93 -8.47 -8.63 6.52
N LEU A 94 -7.24 -9.06 6.78
CA LEU A 94 -6.78 -10.44 6.62
C LEU A 94 -6.90 -11.27 7.92
N ASP A 95 -7.51 -10.71 8.97
CA ASP A 95 -7.61 -11.33 10.30
C ASP A 95 -6.27 -11.87 10.84
N LEU A 96 -5.18 -11.14 10.59
CA LEU A 96 -3.83 -11.54 11.01
C LEU A 96 -3.60 -11.24 12.50
N PRO A 97 -2.78 -12.05 13.21
CA PRO A 97 -2.42 -11.81 14.61
C PRO A 97 -1.74 -10.43 14.80
N PRO A 98 -1.64 -9.88 16.03
CA PRO A 98 -0.89 -8.65 16.27
C PRO A 98 0.61 -8.83 15.96
N LEU A 99 1.28 -7.76 15.53
CA LEU A 99 2.74 -7.75 15.38
C LEU A 99 3.40 -7.70 16.77
N GLU A 100 4.48 -8.44 16.97
CA GLU A 100 5.36 -8.16 18.09
C GLU A 100 6.00 -6.77 17.91
N PRO A 101 6.24 -6.01 19.00
CA PRO A 101 6.93 -4.74 18.91
C PRO A 101 8.28 -4.89 18.20
N LEU A 102 8.60 -3.95 17.30
CA LEU A 102 9.95 -3.87 16.73
C LEU A 102 10.94 -3.70 17.90
N GLN A 103 11.87 -4.64 18.05
CA GLN A 103 12.96 -4.58 19.04
C GLN A 103 14.00 -3.54 18.65
#